data_AF-A0A382YB51-F1
#
_entry.id   AF-A0A382YB51-F1
#
_cell.length_a   1.000
_cell.length_b   1.000
_cell.length_c   1.000
_cell.angle_alpha   90.00
_cell.angle_beta   90.00
_cell.angle_gamma   90.00
#
_symmetry.space_group_name_H-M   'P 1'
#
loop_
_entity.id
_entity.type
_entity.pdbx_description
1 polymer ?
#
loop_
_entity_poly.entity_id
_entity_poly.type
_entity_poly.pdbx_seq_one_letter_code
_entity_poly.pdbx_strand_id
1 'polypeptide(L)'
;GKDDIQEGDVFIVNDPYSGGPSHLADVTFMAPVCNEGNLIGFVGNTGHWPDVGGKAPGQAALGDATEIYQEGLRIPPVRLVRAGEVQQDILNMVLLNVRDSENRNGDIRAHIGSVKLGAQRLSELVDQYGSKKMTFALSELLNASERQARHGILALAEGEYRASDALDDDVETDEPIPINVKLVVKHKPTPSITVDYSGTGPQAKFGVNIPLHGTMTVVLWVMRSILDPDMQPNAGLERVIKVVAPVGSLVNCQSPAPVGARYEV
;
A
#
# COMPACT_ATOMS: atom_id res chain seq x y z
N GLY A 1 3.18 21.01 -5.98
CA GLY A 1 4.48 20.31 -6.09
C GLY A 1 5.06 20.13 -4.70
N LYS A 2 6.22 19.47 -4.56
CA LYS A 2 6.86 19.27 -3.23
C LYS A 2 7.07 20.58 -2.48
N ASP A 3 7.34 21.66 -3.20
CA ASP A 3 7.59 23.01 -2.67
C ASP A 3 6.34 23.72 -2.14
N ASP A 4 5.16 23.13 -2.32
CA ASP A 4 3.86 23.66 -1.85
C ASP A 4 3.31 22.80 -0.69
N ILE A 5 4.06 21.80 -0.21
CA ILE A 5 3.68 20.97 0.95
C ILE A 5 4.09 21.69 2.22
N GLN A 6 3.14 21.89 3.12
CA GLN A 6 3.38 22.63 4.36
C GLN A 6 2.66 22.03 5.56
N GLU A 7 3.06 22.45 6.75
CA GLU A 7 2.41 22.06 8.00
C GLU A 7 0.92 22.43 7.98
N GLY A 8 0.10 21.56 8.57
CA GLY A 8 -1.36 21.71 8.58
C GLY A 8 -2.07 21.16 7.33
N ASP A 9 -1.34 20.76 6.29
CA ASP A 9 -1.91 20.00 5.17
C ASP A 9 -2.28 18.57 5.60
N VAL A 10 -3.34 18.01 5.01
CA VAL A 10 -3.66 16.58 5.08
C VAL A 10 -4.09 16.11 3.70
N PHE A 11 -3.40 15.11 3.18
CA PHE A 11 -3.69 14.46 1.90
C PHE A 11 -4.64 13.28 2.10
N ILE A 12 -5.48 13.01 1.12
CA ILE A 12 -6.32 11.81 0.99
C ILE A 12 -6.01 11.12 -0.34
N VAL A 13 -5.97 9.80 -0.35
CA VAL A 13 -5.80 8.97 -1.55
C VAL A 13 -6.40 7.59 -1.32
N ASN A 14 -7.01 7.00 -2.35
CA ASN A 14 -7.36 5.58 -2.35
C ASN A 14 -7.08 4.87 -3.69
N ASP A 15 -6.81 5.62 -4.77
CA ASP A 15 -6.71 5.03 -6.10
C ASP A 15 -5.40 4.23 -6.28
N PRO A 16 -5.46 2.90 -6.47
CA PRO A 16 -4.27 2.04 -6.57
C PRO A 16 -3.38 2.38 -7.74
N TYR A 17 -3.96 2.92 -8.82
CA TYR A 17 -3.23 3.29 -10.03
C TYR A 17 -2.65 4.70 -10.00
N SER A 18 -2.94 5.48 -8.95
CA SER A 18 -2.45 6.86 -8.77
C SER A 18 -1.65 7.06 -7.47
N GLY A 19 -1.15 5.98 -6.87
CA GLY A 19 -0.31 6.02 -5.66
C GLY A 19 -1.05 5.82 -4.34
N GLY A 20 -2.29 5.32 -4.39
CA GLY A 20 -3.03 4.85 -3.23
C GLY A 20 -2.70 3.40 -2.84
N PRO A 21 -3.46 2.85 -1.87
CA PRO A 21 -3.38 1.43 -1.46
C PRO A 21 -3.72 0.44 -2.57
N SER A 22 -3.78 -0.85 -2.26
CA SER A 22 -3.97 -1.90 -3.27
C SER A 22 -5.41 -2.05 -3.78
N HIS A 23 -6.40 -1.43 -3.14
CA HIS A 23 -7.80 -1.33 -3.61
C HIS A 23 -8.47 -0.05 -3.11
N LEU A 24 -9.65 0.28 -3.65
CA LEU A 24 -10.34 1.54 -3.35
C LEU A 24 -10.86 1.67 -1.93
N ALA A 25 -11.18 0.55 -1.28
CA ALA A 25 -11.73 0.54 0.08
C ALA A 25 -10.70 0.94 1.14
N ASP A 26 -9.40 0.73 0.87
CA ASP A 26 -8.35 1.23 1.76
C ASP A 26 -8.09 2.71 1.41
N VAL A 27 -8.48 3.61 2.32
CA VAL A 27 -8.33 5.06 2.15
C VAL A 27 -7.23 5.57 3.07
N THR A 28 -6.20 6.17 2.46
CA THR A 28 -5.02 6.67 3.17
C THR A 28 -5.08 8.17 3.38
N PHE A 29 -4.73 8.59 4.59
CA PHE A 29 -4.52 9.99 4.94
C PHE A 29 -3.06 10.23 5.32
N MET A 30 -2.48 11.34 4.88
CA MET A 30 -1.08 11.68 5.18
C MET A 30 -0.95 13.14 5.59
N ALA A 31 -0.26 13.41 6.70
CA ALA A 31 0.11 14.74 7.14
C ALA A 31 1.64 14.91 7.08
N PRO A 32 2.16 15.99 6.48
CA PRO A 32 3.59 16.27 6.48
C PRO A 32 4.06 16.71 7.88
N VAL A 33 5.30 16.41 8.19
CA VAL A 33 6.02 16.96 9.35
C VAL A 33 7.17 17.80 8.82
N CYS A 34 7.15 19.09 9.15
CA CYS A 34 8.13 20.05 8.70
C CYS A 34 8.91 20.62 9.90
N ASN A 35 10.16 21.02 9.69
CA ASN A 35 10.98 21.72 10.67
C ASN A 35 11.76 22.82 9.95
N GLU A 36 11.64 24.06 10.43
CA GLU A 36 12.25 25.25 9.80
C GLU A 36 11.93 25.38 8.30
N GLY A 37 10.69 25.07 7.89
CA GLY A 37 10.24 25.12 6.49
C GLY A 37 10.69 23.93 5.63
N ASN A 38 11.43 22.97 6.19
CA ASN A 38 11.89 21.77 5.46
C ASN A 38 11.03 20.55 5.81
N LEU A 39 10.61 19.80 4.81
CA LEU A 39 9.89 18.53 4.98
C LEU A 39 10.83 17.46 5.58
N ILE A 40 10.47 16.94 6.75
CA ILE A 40 11.19 15.86 7.45
C ILE A 40 10.62 14.49 7.08
N GLY A 41 9.29 14.39 6.92
CA GLY A 41 8.61 13.15 6.59
C GLY A 41 7.10 13.29 6.61
N PHE A 42 6.40 12.16 6.64
CA PHE A 42 4.95 12.10 6.72
C PHE A 42 4.51 11.18 7.86
N VAL A 43 3.36 11.49 8.42
CA VAL A 43 2.58 10.56 9.23
C VAL A 43 1.39 10.13 8.41
N GLY A 44 1.27 8.82 8.19
CA GLY A 44 0.19 8.21 7.43
C GLY A 44 -0.70 7.34 8.30
N ASN A 45 -1.98 7.27 7.93
CA ASN A 45 -2.86 6.19 8.35
C ASN A 45 -3.62 5.66 7.12
N THR A 46 -4.12 4.43 7.22
CA THR A 46 -5.03 3.86 6.22
C THR A 46 -6.18 3.21 6.98
N GLY A 47 -7.41 3.48 6.55
CA GLY A 47 -8.61 2.83 7.07
C GLY A 47 -9.35 2.10 5.97
N HIS A 48 -9.95 0.97 6.31
CA HIS A 48 -10.79 0.21 5.40
C HIS A 48 -12.22 0.72 5.48
N TRP A 49 -12.73 1.27 4.37
CA TRP A 49 -14.09 1.76 4.27
C TRP A 49 -15.00 0.64 3.76
N PRO A 50 -16.12 0.37 4.45
CA PRO A 50 -17.03 -0.72 4.08
C PRO A 50 -17.76 -0.49 2.77
N ASP A 51 -17.76 0.75 2.25
CA ASP A 51 -18.36 1.13 0.98
C ASP A 51 -17.66 2.36 0.42
N VAL A 52 -17.37 2.34 -0.89
CA VAL A 52 -16.74 3.46 -1.62
C VAL A 52 -17.56 3.87 -2.84
N GLY A 53 -18.86 3.55 -2.89
CA GLY A 53 -19.73 3.99 -3.98
C GLY A 53 -19.63 3.20 -5.28
N GLY A 54 -19.14 1.95 -5.23
CA GLY A 54 -19.14 1.05 -6.39
C GLY A 54 -20.54 0.71 -6.88
N LYS A 55 -20.62 0.00 -8.01
CA LYS A 55 -21.90 -0.39 -8.63
C LYS A 55 -22.83 -1.21 -7.71
N ALA A 56 -22.26 -1.91 -6.72
CA ALA A 56 -22.98 -2.65 -5.70
C ALA A 56 -22.61 -2.14 -4.29
N PRO A 57 -23.50 -2.31 -3.28
CA PRO A 57 -23.16 -2.03 -1.89
C PRO A 57 -22.00 -2.90 -1.39
N GLY A 58 -21.07 -2.30 -0.66
CA GLY A 58 -19.92 -2.99 -0.07
C GLY A 58 -18.57 -2.43 -0.53
N GLN A 59 -17.49 -3.00 0.01
CA GLN A 59 -16.11 -2.53 -0.22
C GLN A 59 -15.66 -2.71 -1.68
N ALA A 60 -16.30 -3.65 -2.39
CA ALA A 60 -16.05 -3.97 -3.78
C ALA A 60 -17.34 -4.51 -4.41
N ALA A 61 -17.52 -4.26 -5.71
CA ALA A 61 -18.48 -5.02 -6.50
C ALA A 61 -17.89 -6.40 -6.79
N LEU A 62 -17.96 -7.28 -5.79
CA LEU A 62 -17.45 -8.65 -5.85
C LEU A 62 -18.23 -9.41 -6.94
N GLY A 63 -17.57 -9.70 -8.05
CA GLY A 63 -18.10 -10.55 -9.13
C GLY A 63 -17.91 -9.93 -10.50
N ASP A 64 -18.87 -9.13 -10.95
CA ASP A 64 -19.01 -8.77 -12.36
C ASP A 64 -18.36 -7.42 -12.72
N ALA A 65 -17.56 -6.80 -11.84
CA ALA A 65 -16.84 -5.57 -12.19
C ALA A 65 -15.76 -5.88 -13.23
N THR A 66 -15.78 -5.21 -14.38
CA THR A 66 -14.80 -5.39 -15.46
C THR A 66 -13.78 -4.26 -15.54
N GLU A 67 -14.03 -3.17 -14.82
CA GLU A 67 -13.16 -2.00 -14.77
C GLU A 67 -13.20 -1.38 -13.38
N ILE A 68 -12.07 -0.81 -12.91
CA ILE A 68 -11.97 -0.17 -11.58
C ILE A 68 -13.00 0.96 -11.38
N TYR A 69 -13.47 1.61 -12.45
CA TYR A 69 -14.51 2.64 -12.38
C TYR A 69 -15.85 2.10 -11.85
N GLN A 70 -16.09 0.80 -11.97
CA GLN A 70 -17.28 0.13 -11.45
C GLN A 70 -17.13 -0.24 -9.97
N GLU A 71 -15.91 -0.21 -9.42
CA GLU A 71 -15.63 -0.57 -8.03
C GLU A 71 -15.86 0.58 -7.05
N GLY A 72 -15.86 1.82 -7.53
CA GLY A 72 -16.27 2.98 -6.74
C GLY A 72 -15.44 4.24 -6.99
N LEU A 73 -15.54 5.15 -6.03
CA LEU A 73 -14.88 6.45 -6.05
C LEU A 73 -13.36 6.28 -6.05
N ARG A 74 -12.72 6.84 -7.08
CA ARG A 74 -11.27 6.91 -7.22
C ARG A 74 -10.80 8.31 -6.80
N ILE A 75 -10.00 8.37 -5.75
CA ILE A 75 -9.43 9.58 -5.17
C ILE A 75 -7.93 9.56 -5.45
N PRO A 76 -7.43 10.38 -6.41
CA PRO A 76 -6.00 10.58 -6.56
C PRO A 76 -5.44 11.34 -5.35
N PRO A 77 -4.11 11.41 -5.18
CA PRO A 77 -3.52 12.19 -4.09
C PRO A 77 -3.94 13.67 -4.15
N VAL A 78 -4.81 14.09 -3.23
CA VAL A 78 -5.32 15.47 -3.13
C VAL A 78 -5.28 15.96 -1.70
N ARG A 79 -5.17 17.28 -1.51
CA ARG A 79 -5.25 17.90 -0.17
C ARG A 79 -6.70 18.00 0.26
N LEU A 80 -7.11 17.20 1.25
CA LEU A 80 -8.42 17.36 1.90
C LEU A 80 -8.39 18.47 2.96
N VAL A 81 -7.23 18.71 3.57
CA VAL A 81 -6.98 19.85 4.45
C VAL A 81 -5.80 20.62 3.88
N ARG A 82 -5.93 21.94 3.76
CA ARG A 82 -4.86 22.84 3.32
C ARG A 82 -4.62 23.87 4.41
N ALA A 83 -3.39 23.94 4.93
CA ALA A 83 -3.03 24.88 5.99
C ALA A 83 -3.99 24.87 7.20
N GLY A 84 -4.48 23.69 7.59
CA GLY A 84 -5.46 23.54 8.68
C GLY A 84 -6.94 23.60 8.26
N GLU A 85 -7.24 24.13 7.06
CA GLU A 85 -8.60 24.35 6.57
C GLU A 85 -9.10 23.19 5.69
N VAL A 86 -10.26 22.63 6.03
CA VAL A 86 -10.89 21.55 5.26
C VAL A 86 -11.35 22.08 3.91
N GLN A 87 -10.97 21.40 2.84
CA GLN A 87 -11.41 21.70 1.48
C GLN A 87 -12.82 21.15 1.28
N GLN A 88 -13.82 21.96 1.65
CA GLN A 88 -15.21 21.52 1.75
C GLN A 88 -15.76 20.97 0.43
N ASP A 89 -15.36 21.53 -0.72
CA ASP A 89 -15.79 21.03 -2.03
C ASP A 89 -15.29 19.61 -2.30
N ILE A 90 -14.04 19.30 -1.93
CA ILE A 90 -13.47 17.95 -2.06
C ILE A 90 -14.20 17.00 -1.12
N LEU A 91 -14.41 17.41 0.14
CA LEU A 91 -15.16 16.61 1.10
C LEU A 91 -16.58 16.30 0.61
N ASN A 92 -17.28 17.30 0.08
CA ASN A 92 -18.62 17.13 -0.47
C ASN A 92 -18.64 16.17 -1.66
N MET A 93 -17.66 16.27 -2.57
CA MET A 93 -17.53 15.33 -3.68
C MET A 93 -17.31 13.89 -3.21
N VAL A 94 -16.48 13.68 -2.18
CA VAL A 94 -16.26 12.35 -1.60
C VAL A 94 -17.55 11.83 -0.95
N LEU A 95 -18.17 12.63 -0.07
CA LEU A 95 -19.35 12.22 0.69
C LEU A 95 -20.59 11.99 -0.19
N LEU A 96 -20.70 12.67 -1.33
CA LEU A 96 -21.78 12.45 -2.30
C LEU A 96 -21.70 11.06 -2.97
N ASN A 97 -20.49 10.53 -3.12
CA ASN A 97 -20.23 9.28 -3.83
C ASN A 97 -20.13 8.07 -2.90
N VAL A 98 -20.55 8.16 -1.64
CA VAL A 98 -20.55 7.02 -0.71
C VAL A 98 -21.94 6.84 -0.09
N ARG A 99 -22.36 5.59 0.13
CA ARG A 99 -23.75 5.29 0.55
C ARG A 99 -24.09 5.76 1.96
N ASP A 100 -23.14 5.69 2.88
CA ASP A 100 -23.32 6.05 4.29
C ASP A 100 -22.41 7.22 4.66
N SER A 101 -22.78 8.40 4.15
CA SER A 101 -21.98 9.62 4.23
C SER A 101 -21.85 10.19 5.64
N GLU A 102 -22.82 9.97 6.53
CA GLU A 102 -22.77 10.42 7.92
C GLU A 102 -21.63 9.71 8.67
N ASN A 103 -21.62 8.38 8.63
CA ASN A 103 -20.55 7.60 9.25
C ASN A 103 -19.21 7.82 8.54
N ARG A 104 -19.19 7.95 7.20
CA ARG A 104 -17.94 8.23 6.46
C ARG A 104 -17.35 9.58 6.83
N ASN A 105 -18.17 10.59 7.06
CA ASN A 105 -17.70 11.88 7.57
C ASN A 105 -17.10 11.74 8.99
N GLY A 106 -17.66 10.85 9.82
CA GLY A 106 -17.06 10.43 11.09
C GLY A 106 -15.66 9.82 10.92
N ASP A 107 -15.53 8.83 10.04
CA ASP A 107 -14.26 8.15 9.72
C ASP A 107 -13.20 9.16 9.21
N ILE A 108 -13.57 10.03 8.26
CA ILE A 108 -12.69 11.07 7.71
C ILE A 108 -12.17 12.00 8.83
N ARG A 109 -13.05 12.44 9.73
CA ARG A 109 -12.65 13.29 10.87
C ARG A 109 -11.70 12.56 11.81
N ALA A 110 -11.96 11.28 12.10
CA ALA A 110 -11.06 10.45 12.90
C ALA A 110 -9.68 10.28 12.23
N HIS A 111 -9.67 10.06 10.91
CA HIS A 111 -8.44 9.99 10.13
C HIS A 111 -7.64 11.29 10.22
N ILE A 112 -8.27 12.44 9.93
CA ILE A 112 -7.63 13.77 10.04
C ILE A 112 -7.09 14.00 11.45
N GLY A 113 -7.88 13.71 12.49
CA GLY A 113 -7.47 13.88 13.88
C GLY A 113 -6.23 13.05 14.24
N SER A 114 -6.20 11.78 13.83
CA SER A 114 -5.08 10.88 14.14
C SER A 114 -3.78 11.26 13.44
N VAL A 115 -3.81 11.62 12.14
CA VAL A 115 -2.58 12.05 11.43
C VAL A 115 -2.08 13.40 11.93
N LYS A 116 -2.99 14.33 12.28
CA LYS A 116 -2.62 15.61 12.91
C LYS A 116 -1.93 15.40 14.27
N LEU A 117 -2.50 14.54 15.11
CA LEU A 117 -1.89 14.21 16.40
C LEU A 117 -0.52 13.55 16.21
N GLY A 118 -0.39 12.58 15.31
CA GLY A 118 0.89 11.94 15.04
C GLY A 118 1.94 12.90 14.48
N ALA A 119 1.54 13.81 13.57
CA ALA A 119 2.41 14.85 13.03
C ALA A 119 2.91 15.79 14.15
N GLN A 120 2.02 16.19 15.06
CA GLN A 120 2.38 16.97 16.23
C GLN A 120 3.40 16.23 17.11
N ARG A 121 3.17 14.96 17.45
CA ARG A 121 4.09 14.17 18.28
C ARG A 121 5.46 13.98 17.64
N LEU A 122 5.50 13.76 16.33
CA LEU A 122 6.77 13.66 15.62
C LEU A 122 7.48 15.02 15.57
N SER A 123 6.75 16.13 15.43
CA SER A 123 7.31 17.49 15.48
C SER A 123 7.91 17.78 16.87
N GLU A 124 7.22 17.43 17.96
CA GLU A 124 7.73 17.55 19.34
C GLU A 124 9.08 16.81 19.52
N LEU A 125 9.23 15.62 18.93
CA LEU A 125 10.50 14.88 18.94
C LEU A 125 11.58 15.57 18.09
N VAL A 126 11.21 16.13 16.93
CA VAL A 126 12.13 16.88 16.07
C VAL A 126 12.63 18.13 16.76
N ASP A 127 11.78 18.86 17.47
CA ASP A 127 12.17 20.04 18.25
C ASP A 127 13.08 19.67 19.42
N GLN A 128 12.80 18.56 20.11
CA GLN A 128 13.60 18.10 21.24
C GLN A 128 15.01 17.63 20.82
N TYR A 129 15.11 16.86 19.74
CA TYR A 129 16.36 16.17 19.35
C TYR A 129 17.08 16.80 18.16
N GLY A 130 16.39 17.66 17.40
CA GLY A 130 16.86 18.26 16.16
C GLY A 130 16.64 17.35 14.94
N SER A 131 16.28 17.97 13.81
CA SER A 131 16.00 17.29 12.54
C SER A 131 17.08 16.30 12.11
N LYS A 132 18.36 16.67 12.20
CA LYS A 132 19.48 15.79 11.82
C LYS A 132 19.50 14.47 12.61
N LYS A 133 19.29 14.52 13.93
CA LYS A 133 19.28 13.31 14.77
C LYS A 133 18.05 12.46 14.49
N MET A 134 16.89 13.08 14.26
CA MET A 134 15.67 12.37 13.91
C MET A 134 15.79 11.65 12.57
N THR A 135 16.26 12.32 11.52
CA THR A 135 16.46 11.70 10.21
C THR A 135 17.49 10.56 10.27
N PHE A 136 18.55 10.73 11.06
CA PHE A 136 19.52 9.66 11.32
C PHE A 136 18.88 8.46 12.03
N ALA A 137 18.10 8.69 13.10
CA ALA A 137 17.43 7.62 13.84
C ALA A 137 16.43 6.84 12.96
N LEU A 138 15.63 7.54 12.14
CA LEU A 138 14.73 6.92 11.18
C LEU A 138 15.50 6.06 10.15
N SER A 139 16.64 6.56 9.67
CA SER A 139 17.50 5.80 8.76
C SER A 139 18.09 4.55 9.43
N GLU A 140 18.47 4.65 10.70
CA GLU A 140 18.98 3.50 11.46
C GLU A 140 17.92 2.44 11.76
N LEU A 141 16.64 2.82 11.92
CA LEU A 141 15.54 1.84 12.02
C LEU A 141 15.44 1.00 10.75
N LEU A 142 15.56 1.62 9.57
CA LEU A 142 15.57 0.89 8.30
C LEU A 142 16.82 0.02 8.16
N ASN A 143 18.00 0.55 8.55
CA ASN A 143 19.25 -0.22 8.51
C ASN A 143 19.23 -1.41 9.48
N ALA A 144 18.59 -1.27 10.63
CA ALA A 144 18.42 -2.35 11.61
C ALA A 144 17.55 -3.48 11.04
N SER A 145 16.38 -3.15 10.49
CA SER A 145 15.52 -4.14 9.83
C SER A 145 16.21 -4.83 8.65
N GLU A 146 16.99 -4.08 7.86
CA GLU A 146 17.80 -4.68 6.79
C GLU A 146 18.81 -5.70 7.33
N ARG A 147 19.57 -5.35 8.38
CA ARG A 147 20.53 -6.26 9.01
C ARG A 147 19.85 -7.52 9.57
N GLN A 148 18.71 -7.35 10.24
CA GLN A 148 17.92 -8.44 10.80
C GLN A 148 17.41 -9.38 9.71
N ALA A 149 16.85 -8.83 8.62
CA ALA A 149 16.41 -9.62 7.48
C ALA A 149 17.57 -10.38 6.82
N ARG A 150 18.73 -9.73 6.61
CA ARG A 150 19.93 -10.41 6.06
C ARG A 150 20.39 -11.56 6.95
N HIS A 151 20.30 -11.41 8.28
CA HIS A 151 20.63 -12.48 9.21
C HIS A 151 19.65 -13.66 9.08
N GLY A 152 18.34 -13.39 9.04
CA GLY A 152 17.33 -14.42 8.82
C GLY A 152 17.53 -15.20 7.51
N ILE A 153 17.95 -14.51 6.44
CA ILE A 153 18.22 -15.15 5.13
C ILE A 153 19.33 -16.19 5.22
N LEU A 154 20.34 -15.99 6.09
CA LEU A 154 21.44 -16.94 6.27
C LEU A 154 21.01 -18.27 6.91
N ALA A 155 19.86 -18.29 7.61
CA ALA A 155 19.29 -19.51 8.16
C ALA A 155 18.56 -20.36 7.10
N LEU A 156 18.22 -19.76 5.95
CA LEU A 156 17.64 -20.46 4.81
C LEU A 156 18.75 -21.11 3.97
N ALA A 157 18.49 -22.31 3.43
CA ALA A 157 19.39 -22.93 2.48
C ALA A 157 19.42 -22.14 1.15
N GLU A 158 20.62 -21.89 0.62
CA GLU A 158 20.78 -21.32 -0.73
C GLU A 158 20.16 -22.24 -1.78
N GLY A 159 19.52 -21.65 -2.79
CA GLY A 159 18.92 -22.42 -3.87
C GLY A 159 17.77 -21.71 -4.57
N GLU A 160 17.19 -22.46 -5.52
CA GLU A 160 15.95 -22.08 -6.19
C GLU A 160 14.82 -22.98 -5.70
N TYR A 161 13.71 -22.36 -5.31
CA TYR A 161 12.48 -23.02 -4.89
C TYR A 161 11.37 -22.59 -5.84
N ARG A 162 10.47 -23.51 -6.16
CA ARG A 162 9.36 -23.25 -7.10
C ARG A 162 8.07 -23.76 -6.51
N ALA A 163 7.02 -22.98 -6.66
CA ALA A 163 5.66 -23.38 -6.37
C ALA A 163 4.74 -22.83 -7.48
N SER A 164 3.68 -23.56 -7.73
CA SER A 164 2.64 -23.21 -8.68
C SER A 164 1.30 -23.51 -8.04
N ASP A 165 0.38 -22.58 -8.21
CA ASP A 165 -1.04 -22.72 -7.88
C ASP A 165 -1.87 -22.07 -8.98
N ALA A 166 -3.18 -22.04 -8.86
CA ALA A 166 -4.05 -21.32 -9.78
C ALA A 166 -5.28 -20.74 -9.08
N LEU A 167 -5.79 -19.61 -9.59
CA LEU A 167 -7.18 -19.23 -9.35
C LEU A 167 -8.09 -20.15 -10.15
N ASP A 168 -9.22 -20.55 -9.56
CA ASP A 168 -10.17 -21.49 -10.16
C ASP A 168 -10.66 -21.02 -11.53
N ASP A 169 -11.14 -19.79 -11.63
CA ASP A 169 -11.63 -19.18 -12.86
C ASP A 169 -11.59 -17.64 -12.82
N ASP A 170 -11.91 -17.01 -13.96
CA ASP A 170 -12.20 -15.59 -14.07
C ASP A 170 -13.70 -15.30 -14.20
N VAL A 171 -14.58 -16.15 -13.68
CA VAL A 171 -16.06 -16.04 -13.76
C VAL A 171 -16.65 -16.18 -15.18
N GLU A 172 -15.91 -15.85 -16.25
CA GLU A 172 -16.35 -15.98 -17.65
C GLU A 172 -15.91 -17.30 -18.29
N THR A 173 -14.76 -17.84 -17.88
CA THR A 173 -14.21 -19.08 -18.42
C THR A 173 -13.89 -20.07 -17.30
N ASP A 174 -14.13 -21.37 -17.50
CA ASP A 174 -13.70 -22.42 -16.55
C ASP A 174 -12.17 -22.70 -16.61
N GLU A 175 -11.37 -21.76 -17.15
CA GLU A 175 -9.92 -21.92 -17.30
C GLU A 175 -9.18 -21.32 -16.10
N PRO A 176 -8.43 -22.14 -15.32
CA PRO A 176 -7.69 -21.63 -14.18
C PRO A 176 -6.58 -20.64 -14.60
N ILE A 177 -6.43 -19.56 -13.84
CA ILE A 177 -5.34 -18.59 -14.06
C ILE A 177 -4.14 -19.01 -13.19
N PRO A 178 -3.00 -19.41 -13.78
CA PRO A 178 -1.88 -19.92 -13.01
C PRO A 178 -1.17 -18.80 -12.24
N ILE A 179 -0.79 -19.07 -11.00
CA ILE A 179 0.13 -18.26 -10.18
C ILE A 179 1.41 -19.07 -10.00
N ASN A 180 2.49 -18.58 -10.61
CA ASN A 180 3.78 -19.25 -10.58
C ASN A 180 4.77 -18.40 -9.80
N VAL A 181 5.46 -18.99 -8.83
CA VAL A 181 6.50 -18.31 -8.06
C VAL A 181 7.79 -19.13 -8.05
N LYS A 182 8.90 -18.45 -8.34
CA LYS A 182 10.26 -18.94 -8.15
C LYS A 182 10.96 -18.06 -7.13
N LEU A 183 11.39 -18.67 -6.04
CA LEU A 183 12.17 -18.02 -5.00
C LEU A 183 13.65 -18.37 -5.16
N VAL A 184 14.52 -17.37 -5.19
CA VAL A 184 15.98 -17.55 -5.29
C VAL A 184 16.63 -16.98 -4.03
N VAL A 185 17.20 -17.84 -3.18
CA VAL A 185 17.96 -17.45 -1.98
C VAL A 185 19.44 -17.41 -2.33
N LYS A 186 20.09 -16.27 -2.05
CA LYS A 186 21.55 -16.11 -2.19
C LYS A 186 22.14 -15.52 -0.93
N HIS A 187 23.30 -16.00 -0.50
CA HIS A 187 24.04 -15.47 0.64
C HIS A 187 25.15 -14.50 0.22
N LYS A 188 25.64 -14.60 -1.03
CA LYS A 188 26.73 -13.77 -1.56
C LYS A 188 26.33 -12.99 -2.83
N PRO A 189 26.94 -11.82 -3.10
CA PRO A 189 27.91 -11.10 -2.27
C PRO A 189 27.31 -10.52 -0.99
N THR A 190 25.99 -10.34 -0.96
CA THR A 190 25.21 -9.97 0.23
C THR A 190 23.92 -10.81 0.27
N PRO A 191 23.43 -11.23 1.46
CA PRO A 191 22.24 -12.06 1.56
C PRO A 191 21.00 -11.37 0.96
N SER A 192 20.32 -12.04 0.05
CA SER A 192 19.14 -11.51 -0.63
C SER A 192 18.19 -12.62 -1.10
N ILE A 193 16.93 -12.27 -1.28
CA ILE A 193 15.90 -13.14 -1.85
C ILE A 193 15.34 -12.46 -3.10
N THR A 194 15.20 -13.21 -4.19
CA THR A 194 14.37 -12.78 -5.33
C THR A 194 13.11 -13.65 -5.37
N VAL A 195 11.94 -13.01 -5.40
CA VAL A 195 10.63 -13.63 -5.60
C VAL A 195 10.19 -13.28 -7.00
N ASP A 196 10.20 -14.27 -7.89
CA ASP A 196 9.97 -14.12 -9.32
C ASP A 196 8.68 -14.80 -9.73
N TYR A 197 7.69 -13.99 -10.09
CA TYR A 197 6.37 -14.40 -10.55
C TYR A 197 6.30 -14.59 -12.08
N SER A 198 7.44 -14.65 -12.77
CA SER A 198 7.47 -14.96 -14.21
C SER A 198 6.77 -16.28 -14.49
N GLY A 199 5.83 -16.26 -15.44
CA GLY A 199 4.97 -17.40 -15.75
C GLY A 199 3.59 -17.34 -15.10
N THR A 200 3.32 -16.38 -14.21
CA THR A 200 1.95 -16.09 -13.74
C THR A 200 1.09 -15.63 -14.92
N GLY A 201 -0.17 -16.07 -14.92
CA GLY A 201 -1.15 -15.80 -15.95
C GLY A 201 -1.47 -14.30 -16.11
N PRO A 202 -2.19 -13.95 -17.18
CA PRO A 202 -2.59 -12.56 -17.44
C PRO A 202 -3.48 -12.04 -16.31
N GLN A 203 -3.57 -10.71 -16.20
CA GLN A 203 -4.59 -10.07 -15.39
C GLN A 203 -5.99 -10.56 -15.80
N ALA A 204 -6.83 -10.88 -14.81
CA ALA A 204 -8.19 -11.32 -15.01
C ALA A 204 -9.08 -10.18 -15.52
N LYS A 205 -10.18 -10.54 -16.18
CA LYS A 205 -11.20 -9.57 -16.59
C LYS A 205 -11.91 -8.91 -15.40
N PHE A 206 -12.08 -9.65 -14.31
CA PHE A 206 -12.84 -9.22 -13.13
C PHE A 206 -11.97 -8.96 -11.91
N GLY A 207 -12.59 -8.62 -10.76
CA GLY A 207 -11.96 -8.00 -9.59
C GLY A 207 -10.87 -8.79 -8.86
N VAL A 208 -10.47 -9.97 -9.36
CA VAL A 208 -9.41 -10.82 -8.82
C VAL A 208 -8.03 -10.44 -9.38
N ASN A 209 -7.70 -9.14 -9.38
CA ASN A 209 -6.38 -8.64 -9.76
C ASN A 209 -5.73 -7.93 -8.59
N ILE A 210 -4.39 -7.89 -8.59
CA ILE A 210 -3.63 -7.11 -7.62
C ILE A 210 -2.56 -6.25 -8.33
N PRO A 211 -2.45 -4.95 -7.99
CA PRO A 211 -1.38 -4.11 -8.51
C PRO A 211 -0.04 -4.48 -7.83
N LEU A 212 1.09 -4.16 -8.46
CA LEU A 212 2.42 -4.60 -8.01
C LEU A 212 2.71 -4.29 -6.53
N HIS A 213 2.33 -3.11 -6.03
CA HIS A 213 2.57 -2.74 -4.63
C HIS A 213 1.77 -3.59 -3.65
N GLY A 214 0.59 -4.09 -4.06
CA GLY A 214 -0.16 -5.08 -3.31
C GLY A 214 0.60 -6.40 -3.21
N THR A 215 1.08 -6.92 -4.34
CA THR A 215 1.92 -8.14 -4.38
C THR A 215 3.17 -7.98 -3.53
N MET A 216 3.86 -6.83 -3.63
CA MET A 216 5.03 -6.55 -2.80
C MET A 216 4.68 -6.56 -1.31
N THR A 217 3.54 -5.97 -0.91
CA THR A 217 3.09 -5.96 0.49
C THR A 217 2.90 -7.38 1.03
N VAL A 218 2.23 -8.26 0.26
CA VAL A 218 2.03 -9.66 0.63
C VAL A 218 3.37 -10.40 0.76
N VAL A 219 4.26 -10.25 -0.24
CA VAL A 219 5.59 -10.87 -0.21
C VAL A 219 6.39 -10.41 1.00
N LEU A 220 6.44 -9.10 1.28
CA LEU A 220 7.18 -8.56 2.42
C LEU A 220 6.61 -9.07 3.75
N TRP A 221 5.29 -9.18 3.86
CA TRP A 221 4.64 -9.72 5.07
C TRP A 221 4.96 -11.19 5.30
N VAL A 222 4.88 -12.03 4.26
CA VAL A 222 5.26 -13.45 4.34
C VAL A 222 6.74 -13.61 4.69
N MET A 223 7.62 -12.88 4.00
CA MET A 223 9.06 -12.98 4.22
C MET A 223 9.46 -12.48 5.60
N ARG A 224 8.87 -11.38 6.09
CA ARG A 224 9.06 -10.95 7.49
C ARG A 224 8.73 -12.09 8.44
N SER A 225 7.58 -12.73 8.26
CA SER A 225 7.10 -13.80 9.15
C SER A 225 8.01 -15.03 9.14
N ILE A 226 8.65 -15.34 8.01
CA ILE A 226 9.61 -16.46 7.87
C ILE A 226 10.98 -16.09 8.43
N LEU A 227 11.48 -14.90 8.10
CA LEU A 227 12.85 -14.49 8.40
C LEU A 227 13.02 -14.12 9.87
N ASP A 228 12.09 -13.34 10.41
CA ASP A 228 12.09 -12.93 11.81
C ASP A 228 10.73 -12.28 12.20
N PRO A 229 9.88 -12.98 12.96
CA PRO A 229 8.58 -12.45 13.41
C PRO A 229 8.63 -11.18 14.26
N ASP A 230 9.76 -10.91 14.94
CA ASP A 230 9.95 -9.76 15.83
C ASP A 230 10.50 -8.53 15.09
N MET A 231 10.94 -8.69 13.83
CA MET A 231 11.44 -7.60 12.99
C MET A 231 10.38 -6.51 12.80
N GLN A 232 10.80 -5.24 12.86
CA GLN A 232 9.88 -4.13 12.62
C GLN A 232 9.46 -4.07 11.13
N PRO A 233 8.16 -3.92 10.82
CA PRO A 233 7.66 -3.88 9.45
C PRO A 233 7.95 -2.51 8.82
N ASN A 234 9.08 -2.39 8.11
CA ASN A 234 9.47 -1.17 7.42
C ASN A 234 10.25 -1.47 6.12
N ALA A 235 10.49 -0.42 5.32
CA ALA A 235 11.14 -0.50 4.01
C ALA A 235 12.61 -0.98 4.04
N GLY A 236 13.21 -1.22 5.21
CA GLY A 236 14.49 -1.92 5.31
C GLY A 236 14.44 -3.32 4.69
N LEU A 237 13.28 -3.98 4.77
CA LEU A 237 13.06 -5.31 4.20
C LEU A 237 13.04 -5.31 2.65
N GLU A 238 12.57 -4.23 2.03
CA GLU A 238 12.55 -4.07 0.57
C GLU A 238 13.97 -4.03 -0.03
N ARG A 239 14.98 -3.70 0.77
CA ARG A 239 16.39 -3.63 0.32
C ARG A 239 17.01 -5.01 0.11
N VAL A 240 16.38 -6.07 0.62
CA VAL A 240 16.89 -7.45 0.57
C VAL A 240 15.99 -8.41 -0.18
N ILE A 241 14.74 -8.01 -0.43
CA ILE A 241 13.77 -8.80 -1.20
C ILE A 241 13.47 -8.08 -2.50
N LYS A 242 13.76 -8.75 -3.61
CA LYS A 242 13.40 -8.28 -4.95
C LYS A 242 12.16 -9.03 -5.44
N VAL A 243 11.10 -8.30 -5.79
CA VAL A 243 9.92 -8.87 -6.46
C VAL A 243 10.03 -8.63 -7.96
N VAL A 244 9.83 -9.68 -8.75
CA VAL A 244 9.72 -9.62 -10.21
C VAL A 244 8.34 -10.12 -10.58
N ALA A 245 7.54 -9.31 -11.26
CA ALA A 245 6.21 -9.68 -11.71
C ALA A 245 5.94 -9.10 -13.10
N PRO A 246 5.55 -9.90 -14.10
CA PRO A 246 5.27 -9.41 -15.45
C PRO A 246 4.16 -8.35 -15.44
N VAL A 247 4.38 -7.22 -16.12
CA VAL A 247 3.36 -6.18 -16.27
C VAL A 247 2.15 -6.76 -17.02
N GLY A 248 0.95 -6.51 -16.51
CA GLY A 248 -0.29 -7.08 -17.06
C GLY A 248 -0.56 -8.53 -16.64
N SER A 249 0.18 -9.06 -15.67
CA SER A 249 -0.15 -10.33 -15.01
C SER A 249 -1.13 -10.11 -13.85
N LEU A 250 -1.72 -11.21 -13.38
CA LEU A 250 -2.61 -11.22 -12.22
C LEU A 250 -2.01 -10.51 -10.99
N VAL A 251 -0.69 -10.67 -10.78
CA VAL A 251 0.08 -10.13 -9.66
C VAL A 251 0.80 -8.80 -9.95
N ASN A 252 0.54 -8.20 -11.11
CA ASN A 252 1.02 -6.86 -11.49
C ASN A 252 0.10 -6.32 -12.60
N CYS A 253 -1.18 -6.18 -12.25
CA CYS A 253 -2.21 -5.74 -13.18
C CYS A 253 -2.06 -4.27 -13.56
N GLN A 254 -2.64 -3.88 -14.70
CA GLN A 254 -2.70 -2.50 -15.16
C GLN A 254 -4.14 -1.99 -15.22
N SER A 255 -4.29 -0.69 -14.96
CA SER A 255 -5.54 0.04 -15.24
C SER A 255 -6.01 -0.23 -16.68
N PRO A 256 -7.32 -0.45 -16.92
CA PRO A 256 -8.43 -0.25 -15.99
C PRO A 256 -8.85 -1.49 -15.19
N ALA A 257 -7.98 -2.49 -14.99
CA ALA A 257 -8.36 -3.71 -14.25
C ALA A 257 -9.02 -3.41 -12.88
N PRO A 258 -10.08 -4.13 -12.51
CA PRO A 258 -10.69 -4.05 -11.19
C PRO A 258 -9.88 -4.88 -10.18
N VAL A 259 -9.82 -4.44 -8.92
CA VAL A 259 -8.93 -5.00 -7.85
C VAL A 259 -9.66 -5.25 -6.52
N GLY A 260 -10.99 -5.25 -6.52
CA GLY A 260 -11.82 -5.29 -5.32
C GLY A 260 -11.82 -6.64 -4.58
N ALA A 261 -11.45 -7.72 -5.27
CA ALA A 261 -11.27 -9.06 -4.70
C ALA A 261 -9.78 -9.47 -4.66
N ARG A 262 -8.86 -8.50 -4.59
CA ARG A 262 -7.40 -8.73 -4.54
C ARG A 262 -6.92 -9.69 -3.46
N TYR A 263 -7.73 -9.99 -2.44
CA TYR A 263 -7.36 -10.88 -1.34
C TYR A 263 -7.46 -12.36 -1.73
N GLU A 264 -8.07 -12.66 -2.88
CA GLU A 264 -8.09 -14.01 -3.48
C GLU A 264 -6.77 -14.34 -4.22
N VAL A 265 -5.91 -13.33 -4.48
CA VAL A 265 -4.64 -13.42 -5.22
C VAL A 265 -3.43 -13.34 -4.30
#